data_AF-A0A9P5TSX1-F1
#
_entry.id   AF-A0A9P5TSX1-F1
#
_cell.length_a   1.000
_cell.length_b   1.000
_cell.length_c   1.000
_cell.angle_alpha   90.00
_cell.angle_beta   90.00
_cell.angle_gamma   90.00
#
_symmetry.space_group_name_H-M   'P 1'
#
loop_
_entity.id
_entity.type
_entity.pdbx_description
1 polymer ?
#
loop_
_entity_poly.entity_id
_entity_poly.type
_entity_poly.pdbx_seq_one_letter_code
_entity_poly.pdbx_strand_id
1 'polypeptide(L)'
;MLHILSYLDLPDLAIIAQVAPSLVPLTNDPVLHTQRLRIVSPSRVDHYLFGKSPEGHLLRPTVGDLVQRGVIRGLAIERRWRMGAYFYSVSSIIQYNNSMTLHRRHASHVLSVQLRRRNTAESQAPTSSLKSLYSCHVLPDVESSSMNVARSLLPVVHKLKWSIQRDKLAKVFKDSGMRVGLGAWLEGGNGSARKLLPEDEKVRLAVCPDIRKTLGFFERLGRS
;
A
#
# COMPACT_ATOMS: atom_id res chain seq x y z
N MET A 1 23.47 -35.41 43.48
CA MET A 1 24.22 -34.69 42.41
C MET A 1 23.94 -35.23 41.01
N LEU A 2 23.98 -36.55 40.75
CA LEU A 2 23.76 -37.16 39.43
C LEU A 2 22.45 -36.72 38.72
N HIS A 3 21.35 -36.65 39.46
CA HIS A 3 20.03 -36.25 38.91
C HIS A 3 19.97 -34.80 38.43
N ILE A 4 20.82 -33.90 38.93
CA ILE A 4 20.84 -32.51 38.45
C ILE A 4 21.54 -32.45 37.09
N LEU A 5 22.63 -33.22 36.96
CA LEU A 5 23.42 -33.31 35.73
C LEU A 5 22.69 -34.00 34.57
N SER A 6 21.57 -34.69 34.80
CA SER A 6 20.73 -35.28 33.74
C SER A 6 19.77 -34.29 33.06
N TYR A 7 19.58 -33.08 33.62
CA TYR A 7 18.76 -32.01 33.01
C TYR A 7 19.60 -30.90 32.39
N LEU A 8 20.92 -30.94 32.56
CA LEU A 8 21.83 -29.99 31.96
C LEU A 8 22.08 -30.32 30.49
N ASP A 9 22.18 -29.25 29.71
CA ASP A 9 22.35 -29.28 28.27
C ASP A 9 23.79 -29.61 27.85
N LEU A 10 23.96 -30.09 26.62
CA LEU A 10 25.28 -30.42 26.06
C LEU A 10 26.27 -29.24 26.05
N PRO A 11 25.90 -28.02 25.63
CA PRO A 11 26.79 -26.86 25.74
C PRO A 11 27.10 -26.49 27.20
N ASP A 12 26.13 -26.58 28.10
CA ASP A 12 26.32 -26.23 29.52
C ASP A 12 27.23 -27.25 30.22
N LEU A 13 27.13 -28.53 29.85
CA LEU A 13 28.04 -29.59 30.28
C LEU A 13 29.46 -29.40 29.75
N ALA A 14 29.63 -28.89 28.53
CA ALA A 14 30.95 -28.57 27.99
C ALA A 14 31.62 -27.44 28.79
N ILE A 15 30.84 -26.45 29.24
CA ILE A 15 31.33 -25.37 30.11
C ILE A 15 31.67 -25.92 31.50
N ILE A 16 30.82 -26.77 32.09
CA ILE A 16 31.08 -27.39 33.40
C ILE A 16 32.32 -28.30 33.33
N ALA A 17 32.53 -29.02 32.23
CA ALA A 17 33.72 -29.83 32.02
C ALA A 17 35.01 -29.00 31.98
N GLN A 18 34.94 -27.76 31.48
CA GLN A 18 36.06 -26.81 31.48
C GLN A 18 36.32 -26.23 32.88
N VAL A 19 35.27 -25.94 33.65
CA VAL A 19 35.37 -25.33 34.98
C VAL A 19 35.68 -26.35 36.08
N ALA A 20 35.17 -27.57 35.97
CA ALA A 20 35.32 -28.65 36.94
C ALA A 20 35.77 -29.96 36.24
N PRO A 21 37.09 -30.15 36.04
CA PRO A 21 37.64 -31.31 35.34
C PRO A 21 37.28 -32.67 35.98
N SER A 22 36.97 -32.67 37.28
CA SER A 22 36.52 -33.86 38.02
C SER A 22 35.17 -34.42 37.53
N LEU A 23 34.37 -33.62 36.82
CA LEU A 23 33.07 -34.02 36.28
C LEU A 23 33.13 -34.49 34.82
N VAL A 24 34.30 -34.42 34.17
CA VAL A 24 34.52 -34.85 32.77
C VAL A 24 34.10 -36.30 32.50
N PRO A 25 34.34 -37.28 33.39
CA PRO A 25 33.88 -38.66 33.17
C PRO A 25 32.35 -38.74 33.07
N LEU A 26 31.64 -37.85 33.77
CA LEU A 26 30.18 -37.81 33.82
C LEU A 26 29.55 -37.03 32.66
N THR A 27 30.31 -36.13 32.04
CA THR A 27 29.89 -35.44 30.80
C THR A 27 30.07 -36.35 29.59
N ASN A 28 31.07 -37.24 29.62
CA ASN A 28 31.38 -38.19 28.56
C ASN A 28 30.61 -39.53 28.68
N ASP A 29 29.81 -39.72 29.73
CA ASP A 29 29.01 -40.94 29.91
C ASP A 29 27.91 -41.06 28.84
N PRO A 30 27.94 -42.11 27.98
CA PRO A 30 26.97 -42.30 26.91
C PRO A 30 25.55 -42.60 27.41
N VAL A 31 25.40 -43.23 28.59
CA VAL A 31 24.08 -43.56 29.14
C VAL A 31 23.39 -42.28 29.63
N LEU A 32 24.11 -41.43 30.35
CA LEU A 32 23.59 -40.11 30.74
C LEU A 32 23.34 -39.21 29.53
N HIS A 33 24.16 -39.32 28.48
CA HIS A 33 23.96 -38.59 27.23
C HIS A 33 22.65 -39.01 26.52
N THR A 34 22.38 -40.31 26.41
CA THR A 34 21.12 -40.80 25.81
C THR A 34 19.89 -40.41 26.63
N GLN A 35 19.99 -40.41 27.95
CA GLN A 35 18.91 -39.97 28.83
C GLN A 35 18.67 -38.45 28.71
N ARG A 36 19.73 -37.63 28.62
CA ARG A 36 19.62 -36.18 28.36
C ARG A 36 18.97 -35.90 27.02
N LEU A 37 19.39 -36.58 25.95
CA LEU A 37 18.76 -36.42 24.64
C LEU A 37 17.26 -36.76 24.67
N ARG A 38 16.84 -37.72 25.50
CA ARG A 38 15.42 -38.07 25.65
C ARG A 38 14.63 -37.07 26.50
N ILE A 39 15.25 -36.39 27.46
CA ILE A 39 14.56 -35.50 28.40
C ILE A 39 14.65 -34.04 27.93
N VAL A 40 15.84 -33.58 27.62
CA VAL A 40 16.15 -32.17 27.31
C VAL A 40 15.82 -31.83 25.85
N SER A 41 16.12 -32.72 24.90
CA SER A 41 15.89 -32.44 23.48
C SER A 41 14.41 -32.21 23.16
N PRO A 42 13.43 -33.01 23.66
CA PRO A 42 12.02 -32.75 23.39
C PRO A 42 11.56 -31.43 24.00
N SER A 43 11.95 -31.12 25.24
CA SER A 43 11.57 -29.85 25.89
C SER A 43 12.13 -28.62 25.15
N ARG A 44 13.34 -28.69 24.61
CA ARG A 44 13.91 -27.63 23.77
C ARG A 44 13.26 -27.55 22.41
N VAL A 45 13.04 -28.68 21.75
CA VAL A 45 12.31 -28.73 20.48
C VAL A 45 10.93 -28.13 20.66
N ASP A 46 10.24 -28.43 21.75
CA ASP A 46 8.95 -27.82 22.07
C ASP A 46 9.07 -26.31 22.36
N HIS A 47 10.11 -25.89 23.09
CA HIS A 47 10.37 -24.47 23.34
C HIS A 47 10.72 -23.69 22.06
N TYR A 48 11.52 -24.24 21.16
CA TYR A 48 11.92 -23.59 19.92
C TYR A 48 10.85 -23.68 18.83
N LEU A 49 10.04 -24.75 18.79
CA LEU A 49 8.98 -24.93 17.81
C LEU A 49 7.62 -24.35 18.24
N PHE A 50 7.36 -24.22 19.54
CA PHE A 50 6.07 -23.70 20.03
C PHE A 50 6.20 -22.51 20.97
N GLY A 51 7.43 -22.05 21.22
CA GLY A 51 7.69 -20.84 21.99
C GLY A 51 7.42 -19.54 21.23
N LYS A 52 7.45 -18.46 21.99
CA LYS A 52 7.35 -17.09 21.51
C LYS A 52 8.70 -16.40 21.74
N SER A 53 9.13 -15.60 20.77
CA SER A 53 10.24 -14.68 20.94
C SER A 53 9.93 -13.65 22.05
N PRO A 54 10.95 -12.97 22.61
CA PRO A 54 10.76 -11.90 23.58
C PRO A 54 9.82 -10.78 23.10
N GLU A 55 9.73 -10.58 21.78
CA GLU A 55 8.85 -9.60 21.12
C GLU A 55 7.41 -10.12 20.91
N GLY A 56 7.13 -11.37 21.28
CA GLY A 56 5.80 -11.99 21.19
C GLY A 56 5.52 -12.73 19.88
N HIS A 57 6.45 -12.74 18.92
CA HIS A 57 6.31 -13.50 17.67
C HIS A 57 6.49 -14.99 17.91
N LEU A 58 5.64 -15.82 17.29
CA LEU A 58 5.80 -17.28 17.32
C LEU A 58 7.07 -17.68 16.57
N LEU A 59 7.89 -18.52 17.19
CA LEU A 59 9.12 -19.03 16.56
C LEU A 59 8.82 -19.96 15.38
N ARG A 60 7.67 -20.66 15.43
CA ARG A 60 7.14 -21.44 14.32
C ARG A 60 6.17 -20.62 13.48
N PRO A 61 6.38 -20.55 12.15
CA PRO A 61 5.40 -19.96 11.24
C PRO A 61 4.06 -20.68 11.32
N THR A 62 2.98 -19.92 11.42
CA THR A 62 1.63 -20.46 11.31
C THR A 62 1.33 -20.88 9.87
N VAL A 63 0.28 -21.68 9.66
CA VAL A 63 -0.16 -22.03 8.30
C VAL A 63 -0.53 -20.76 7.51
N GLY A 64 -1.07 -19.73 8.16
CA GLY A 64 -1.33 -18.43 7.55
C GLY A 64 -0.06 -17.76 7.06
N ASP A 65 0.98 -17.73 7.89
CA ASP A 65 2.29 -17.17 7.50
C ASP A 65 2.91 -17.93 6.33
N LEU A 66 2.76 -19.26 6.31
CA LEU A 66 3.23 -20.10 5.21
C LEU A 66 2.48 -19.85 3.90
N VAL A 67 1.18 -19.52 3.98
CA VAL A 67 0.38 -19.13 2.81
C VAL A 67 0.79 -17.74 2.32
N GLN A 68 0.97 -16.77 3.22
CA GLN A 68 1.40 -15.41 2.86
C GLN A 68 2.79 -15.40 2.21
N ARG A 69 3.72 -16.21 2.73
CA ARG A 69 5.06 -16.40 2.15
C ARG A 69 5.03 -17.22 0.84
N GLY A 70 3.89 -17.78 0.47
CA GLY A 70 3.73 -18.60 -0.73
C GLY A 70 4.41 -19.96 -0.66
N VAL A 71 4.68 -20.48 0.54
CA VAL A 71 5.20 -21.84 0.78
C VAL A 71 4.07 -22.86 0.60
N ILE A 72 2.93 -22.61 1.24
CA ILE A 72 1.71 -23.41 1.06
C ILE A 72 0.82 -22.70 0.04
N ARG A 73 0.41 -23.44 -0.98
CA ARG A 73 -0.44 -22.95 -2.08
C ARG A 73 -1.57 -23.94 -2.33
N GLY A 74 -2.70 -23.43 -2.77
CA GLY A 74 -3.90 -24.23 -2.95
C GLY A 74 -5.15 -23.38 -3.10
N LEU A 75 -6.25 -24.02 -3.48
CA LEU A 75 -7.55 -23.37 -3.60
C LEU A 75 -8.26 -23.37 -2.24
N ALA A 76 -8.67 -22.18 -1.77
CA ALA A 76 -9.39 -22.00 -0.51
C ALA A 76 -8.66 -22.62 0.72
N ILE A 77 -7.35 -22.37 0.82
CA ILE A 77 -6.47 -22.97 1.85
C ILE A 77 -6.98 -22.68 3.26
N GLU A 78 -7.43 -21.45 3.54
CA GLU A 78 -7.96 -21.08 4.85
C GLU A 78 -9.16 -21.93 5.26
N ARG A 79 -10.10 -22.15 4.33
CA ARG A 79 -11.26 -23.02 4.57
C ARG A 79 -10.82 -24.46 4.79
N ARG A 80 -9.90 -24.97 3.95
CA ARG A 80 -9.39 -26.34 4.07
C ARG A 80 -8.67 -26.56 5.40
N TRP A 81 -7.89 -25.57 5.85
CA TRP A 81 -7.21 -25.60 7.15
C TRP A 81 -8.24 -25.68 8.27
N ARG A 82 -9.24 -24.79 8.29
CA ARG A 82 -10.30 -24.82 9.31
C ARG A 82 -11.06 -26.15 9.37
N MET A 83 -11.21 -26.81 8.22
CA MET A 83 -11.86 -28.12 8.11
C MET A 83 -10.91 -29.31 8.41
N GLY A 84 -9.62 -29.07 8.68
CA GLY A 84 -8.63 -30.14 8.88
C GLY A 84 -8.35 -30.97 7.63
N ALA A 85 -8.66 -30.46 6.43
CA ALA A 85 -8.49 -31.18 5.18
C ALA A 85 -7.03 -31.14 4.69
N TYR A 86 -6.57 -32.25 4.11
CA TYR A 86 -5.23 -32.33 3.50
C TYR A 86 -5.07 -31.31 2.36
N PHE A 87 -3.99 -30.52 2.42
CA PHE A 87 -3.71 -29.47 1.43
C PHE A 87 -3.29 -30.01 0.06
N TYR A 88 -2.53 -31.12 0.06
CA TYR A 88 -1.86 -31.66 -1.12
C TYR A 88 -2.48 -32.96 -1.63
N SER A 89 -3.79 -33.16 -1.46
CA SER A 89 -4.46 -34.25 -2.18
C SER A 89 -4.36 -34.03 -3.70
N VAL A 90 -4.31 -35.11 -4.48
CA VAL A 90 -4.24 -35.05 -5.95
C VAL A 90 -5.37 -34.19 -6.52
N SER A 91 -6.59 -34.33 -6.00
CA SER A 91 -7.74 -33.53 -6.38
C SER A 91 -7.56 -32.03 -6.06
N SER A 92 -6.99 -31.70 -4.90
CA SER A 92 -6.69 -30.31 -4.49
C SER A 92 -5.68 -29.67 -5.45
N ILE A 93 -4.64 -30.41 -5.82
CA ILE A 93 -3.60 -29.95 -6.74
C ILE A 93 -4.19 -29.69 -8.13
N ILE A 94 -4.98 -30.63 -8.66
CA ILE A 94 -5.64 -30.47 -9.96
C ILE A 94 -6.60 -29.26 -9.95
N GLN A 95 -7.43 -29.12 -8.91
CA GLN A 95 -8.34 -27.99 -8.77
C GLN A 95 -7.61 -26.65 -8.67
N TYR A 96 -6.49 -26.61 -7.95
CA TYR A 96 -5.67 -25.41 -7.84
C TYR A 96 -5.03 -25.03 -9.19
N ASN A 97 -4.47 -25.99 -9.92
CA ASN A 97 -3.89 -25.73 -11.24
C ASN A 97 -4.94 -25.27 -12.26
N ASN A 98 -6.11 -25.91 -12.26
CA ASN A 98 -7.24 -25.51 -13.10
C ASN A 98 -7.73 -24.11 -12.75
N SER A 99 -7.84 -23.81 -11.45
CA SER A 99 -8.15 -22.46 -10.99
C SER A 99 -7.11 -21.46 -11.49
N MET A 100 -5.82 -21.75 -11.39
CA MET A 100 -4.77 -20.82 -11.79
C MET A 100 -4.77 -20.54 -13.29
N THR A 101 -4.95 -21.57 -14.11
CA THR A 101 -5.10 -21.40 -15.56
C THR A 101 -6.33 -20.58 -15.92
N LEU A 102 -7.46 -20.80 -15.23
CA LEU A 102 -8.69 -20.03 -15.44
C LEU A 102 -8.51 -18.55 -15.04
N HIS A 103 -7.92 -18.27 -13.88
CA HIS A 103 -7.64 -16.89 -13.44
C HIS A 103 -6.73 -16.17 -14.43
N ARG A 104 -5.69 -16.85 -14.94
CA ARG A 104 -4.79 -16.29 -15.94
C ARG A 104 -5.52 -15.98 -17.25
N ARG A 105 -6.36 -16.90 -17.74
CA ARG A 105 -7.17 -16.69 -18.95
C ARG A 105 -8.15 -15.53 -18.78
N HIS A 106 -8.83 -15.46 -17.64
CA HIS A 106 -9.75 -14.38 -17.32
C HIS A 106 -9.03 -13.03 -17.29
N ALA A 107 -7.92 -12.94 -16.55
CA ALA A 107 -7.11 -11.72 -16.50
C ALA A 107 -6.61 -11.31 -17.90
N SER A 108 -6.10 -12.26 -18.68
CA SER A 108 -5.68 -12.01 -20.07
C SER A 108 -6.84 -11.53 -20.94
N HIS A 109 -8.03 -12.10 -20.77
CA HIS A 109 -9.21 -11.69 -21.52
C HIS A 109 -9.62 -10.26 -21.16
N VAL A 110 -9.74 -9.95 -19.86
CA VAL A 110 -10.05 -8.59 -19.37
C VAL A 110 -9.04 -7.60 -19.90
N LEU A 111 -7.74 -7.89 -19.80
CA LEU A 111 -6.69 -7.02 -20.34
C LEU A 111 -6.83 -6.85 -21.85
N SER A 112 -7.09 -7.93 -22.59
CA SER A 112 -7.28 -7.85 -24.05
C SER A 112 -8.47 -6.98 -24.44
N VAL A 113 -9.59 -7.08 -23.72
CA VAL A 113 -10.79 -6.25 -23.94
C VAL A 113 -10.49 -4.80 -23.62
N GLN A 114 -9.83 -4.51 -22.51
CA GLN A 114 -9.47 -3.13 -22.15
C GLN A 114 -8.47 -2.51 -23.13
N LEU A 115 -7.47 -3.28 -23.57
CA LEU A 115 -6.51 -2.82 -24.58
C LEU A 115 -7.18 -2.59 -25.94
N ARG A 116 -8.10 -3.48 -26.35
CA ARG A 116 -8.90 -3.28 -27.57
C ARG A 116 -9.76 -2.03 -27.48
N ARG A 117 -10.51 -1.84 -26.39
CA ARG A 117 -11.30 -0.61 -26.15
C ARG A 117 -10.45 0.64 -26.21
N ARG A 118 -9.25 0.60 -25.62
CA ARG A 118 -8.28 1.70 -25.69
C ARG A 118 -7.82 1.99 -27.12
N ASN A 119 -7.81 1.01 -28.01
CA ASN A 119 -7.38 1.17 -29.40
C ASN A 119 -8.53 1.50 -30.37
N THR A 120 -9.79 1.15 -30.05
CA THR A 120 -10.92 1.27 -31.00
C THR A 120 -11.75 2.55 -30.86
N ALA A 121 -11.77 3.20 -29.69
CA ALA A 121 -12.75 4.28 -29.45
C ALA A 121 -12.36 5.64 -30.04
N GLU A 122 -11.07 5.98 -30.19
CA GLU A 122 -10.66 7.32 -30.67
C GLU A 122 -9.18 7.40 -31.10
N SER A 123 -8.54 6.25 -31.33
CA SER A 123 -7.11 6.04 -31.06
C SER A 123 -6.27 5.67 -32.27
N GLN A 124 -6.51 6.29 -33.43
CA GLN A 124 -5.51 6.25 -34.50
C GLN A 124 -4.30 7.16 -34.17
N ALA A 125 -4.43 8.06 -33.19
CA ALA A 125 -3.32 8.83 -32.65
C ALA A 125 -3.23 8.68 -31.11
N PRO A 126 -2.05 8.36 -30.54
CA PRO A 126 -1.85 8.23 -29.09
C PRO A 126 -2.20 9.52 -28.32
N THR A 127 -2.18 10.66 -29.01
CA THR A 127 -2.54 11.99 -28.49
C THR A 127 -4.04 12.14 -28.18
N SER A 128 -4.91 11.40 -28.85
CA SER A 128 -6.37 11.50 -28.67
C SER A 128 -6.81 10.98 -27.29
N SER A 129 -6.31 9.81 -26.89
CA SER A 129 -6.62 9.21 -25.58
C SER A 129 -6.14 10.06 -24.39
N LEU A 130 -4.96 10.68 -24.51
CA LEU A 130 -4.43 11.55 -23.46
C LEU A 130 -5.18 12.88 -23.37
N LYS A 131 -5.66 13.42 -24.49
CA LYS A 131 -6.53 14.59 -24.52
C LYS A 131 -7.88 14.31 -23.86
N SER A 132 -8.48 13.14 -24.13
CA SER A 132 -9.71 12.69 -23.47
C SER A 132 -9.55 12.60 -21.94
N LEU A 133 -8.42 12.06 -21.47
CA LEU A 133 -8.09 12.03 -20.04
C LEU A 133 -7.92 13.43 -19.43
N TYR A 134 -7.37 14.38 -20.19
CA TYR A 134 -7.27 15.78 -19.76
C TYR A 134 -8.63 16.46 -19.70
N SER A 135 -9.51 16.26 -20.70
CA SER A 135 -10.89 16.80 -20.65
C SER A 135 -11.72 16.22 -19.51
N CYS A 136 -11.42 14.98 -19.10
CA CYS A 136 -12.00 14.35 -17.91
C CYS A 136 -11.31 14.76 -16.60
N HIS A 137 -10.37 15.72 -16.64
CA HIS A 137 -9.58 16.19 -15.50
C HIS A 137 -8.83 15.09 -14.73
N VAL A 138 -8.50 13.98 -15.39
CA VAL A 138 -7.64 12.92 -14.83
C VAL A 138 -6.17 13.35 -14.86
N LEU A 139 -5.77 14.08 -15.90
CA LEU A 139 -4.45 14.68 -16.02
C LEU A 139 -4.50 16.14 -15.57
N PRO A 140 -3.55 16.61 -14.75
CA PRO A 140 -3.62 17.93 -14.13
C PRO A 140 -3.30 19.08 -15.10
N ASP A 141 -2.56 18.78 -16.18
CA ASP A 141 -1.98 19.77 -17.07
C ASP A 141 -2.14 19.37 -18.54
N VAL A 142 -2.32 20.36 -19.43
CA VAL A 142 -2.38 20.15 -20.89
C VAL A 142 -1.10 19.49 -21.39
N GLU A 143 0.05 19.85 -20.81
CA GLU A 143 1.35 19.31 -21.15
C GLU A 143 1.43 17.80 -20.86
N SER A 144 0.67 17.32 -19.87
CA SER A 144 0.55 15.89 -19.56
C SER A 144 -0.20 15.11 -20.64
N SER A 145 -1.02 15.81 -21.43
CA SER A 145 -1.71 15.25 -22.59
C SER A 145 -0.87 15.26 -23.88
N SER A 146 0.27 15.96 -23.86
CA SER A 146 1.17 16.12 -24.99
C SER A 146 2.37 15.16 -24.90
N MET A 147 2.88 14.70 -26.04
CA MET A 147 4.11 13.90 -26.08
C MET A 147 5.39 14.77 -26.14
N ASN A 148 5.23 16.09 -26.24
CA ASN A 148 6.34 17.03 -26.40
C ASN A 148 7.12 17.25 -25.09
N VAL A 149 6.51 16.94 -23.95
CA VAL A 149 7.12 17.08 -22.63
C VAL A 149 7.40 15.68 -22.06
N ALA A 150 8.64 15.46 -21.63
CA ALA A 150 9.02 14.21 -20.97
C ALA A 150 8.18 14.01 -19.70
N ARG A 151 7.65 12.79 -19.49
CA ARG A 151 6.78 12.48 -18.34
C ARG A 151 7.45 12.70 -16.99
N SER A 152 8.77 12.55 -16.92
CA SER A 152 9.57 12.84 -15.73
C SER A 152 9.58 14.33 -15.34
N LEU A 153 9.37 15.23 -16.30
CA LEU A 153 9.35 16.68 -16.08
C LEU A 153 7.97 17.20 -15.68
N LEU A 154 6.89 16.44 -15.88
CA LEU A 154 5.52 16.87 -15.58
C LEU A 154 5.33 17.38 -14.15
N PRO A 155 5.87 16.72 -13.09
CA PRO A 155 5.73 17.24 -11.73
C PRO A 155 6.44 18.58 -11.52
N VAL A 156 7.58 18.79 -12.19
CA VAL A 156 8.36 20.03 -12.10
C VAL A 156 7.66 21.15 -12.87
N VAL A 157 7.16 20.86 -14.07
CA VAL A 157 6.36 21.79 -14.88
C VAL A 157 5.10 22.22 -14.13
N HIS A 158 4.39 21.28 -13.50
CA HIS A 158 3.21 21.58 -12.69
C HIS A 158 3.55 22.53 -11.53
N LYS A 159 4.62 22.23 -10.77
CA LYS A 159 5.10 23.10 -9.68
C LYS A 159 5.50 24.49 -10.20
N LEU A 160 6.17 24.54 -11.34
CA LEU A 160 6.60 25.79 -11.96
C LEU A 160 5.38 26.63 -12.37
N LYS A 161 4.39 26.04 -13.05
CA LYS A 161 3.14 26.73 -13.42
C LYS A 161 2.43 27.28 -12.19
N TRP A 162 2.32 26.50 -11.12
CA TRP A 162 1.75 26.97 -9.86
C TRP A 162 2.59 28.07 -9.19
N SER A 163 3.91 28.01 -9.23
CA SER A 163 4.76 29.09 -8.72
C SER A 163 4.58 30.38 -9.53
N ILE A 164 4.55 30.29 -10.86
CA ILE A 164 4.32 31.42 -11.76
C ILE A 164 2.93 32.02 -11.54
N GLN A 165 1.90 31.18 -11.38
CA GLN A 165 0.54 31.63 -11.08
C GLN A 165 0.47 32.35 -9.73
N ARG A 166 1.11 31.81 -8.69
CA ARG A 166 1.22 32.47 -7.37
C ARG A 166 1.96 33.79 -7.47
N ASP A 167 3.05 33.87 -8.22
CA ASP A 167 3.84 35.08 -8.40
C ASP A 167 3.09 36.15 -9.20
N LYS A 168 2.38 35.77 -10.26
CA LYS A 168 1.49 36.66 -11.02
C LYS A 168 0.40 37.22 -10.13
N LEU A 169 -0.24 36.36 -9.34
CA LEU A 169 -1.25 36.75 -8.38
C LEU A 169 -0.65 37.72 -7.35
N ALA A 170 0.49 37.41 -6.75
CA ALA A 170 1.18 38.29 -5.80
C ALA A 170 1.54 39.66 -6.40
N LYS A 171 1.95 39.73 -7.68
CA LYS A 171 2.17 41.00 -8.38
C LYS A 171 0.88 41.80 -8.55
N VAL A 172 -0.21 41.16 -8.96
CA VAL A 172 -1.53 41.83 -9.03
C VAL A 172 -1.94 42.38 -7.67
N PHE A 173 -1.73 41.64 -6.57
CA PHE A 173 -2.01 42.13 -5.22
C PHE A 173 -1.14 43.34 -4.83
N LYS A 174 0.12 43.38 -5.26
CA LYS A 174 1.03 44.51 -5.01
C LYS A 174 0.66 45.74 -5.85
N ASP A 175 0.39 45.55 -7.14
CA ASP A 175 0.07 46.62 -8.09
C ASP A 175 -1.35 47.18 -7.88
N SER A 176 -2.27 46.35 -7.37
CA SER A 176 -3.64 46.75 -6.98
C SER A 176 -3.68 47.64 -5.72
N GLY A 177 -2.54 48.00 -5.12
CA GLY A 177 -2.51 48.88 -3.93
C GLY A 177 -3.16 48.25 -2.70
N MET A 178 -3.10 46.92 -2.57
CA MET A 178 -3.80 46.16 -1.54
C MET A 178 -3.15 46.27 -0.16
N ARG A 179 -3.25 47.44 0.46
CA ARG A 179 -3.10 47.58 1.93
C ARG A 179 -4.39 47.27 2.69
N VAL A 180 -5.49 47.00 1.98
CA VAL A 180 -6.81 46.71 2.56
C VAL A 180 -7.18 45.28 2.18
N GLY A 181 -7.46 44.44 3.19
CA GLY A 181 -7.51 42.97 3.08
C GLY A 181 -8.40 42.37 1.97
N LEU A 182 -8.20 41.07 1.73
CA LEU A 182 -8.77 40.26 0.65
C LEU A 182 -10.28 40.47 0.40
N GLY A 183 -11.06 40.78 1.44
CA GLY A 183 -12.50 41.06 1.35
C GLY A 183 -12.83 42.35 0.59
N ALA A 184 -12.05 43.42 0.77
CA ALA A 184 -12.29 44.71 0.11
C ALA A 184 -11.99 44.68 -1.40
N TRP A 185 -11.20 43.72 -1.87
CA TRP A 185 -10.93 43.51 -3.30
C TRP A 185 -12.03 42.73 -4.02
N LEU A 186 -12.66 41.80 -3.31
CA LEU A 186 -13.81 41.04 -3.82
C LEU A 186 -15.08 41.90 -3.83
N GLU A 187 -15.23 42.80 -2.86
CA GLU A 187 -16.40 43.69 -2.73
C GLU A 187 -16.21 45.08 -3.34
N GLY A 188 -14.96 45.48 -3.62
CA GLY A 188 -14.61 46.80 -4.14
C GLY A 188 -15.16 47.03 -5.55
N GLY A 189 -16.19 47.87 -5.65
CA GLY A 189 -17.06 48.10 -6.81
C GLY A 189 -16.42 48.58 -8.13
N ASN A 190 -15.10 48.57 -8.29
CA ASN A 190 -14.41 48.84 -9.54
C ASN A 190 -13.78 47.57 -10.15
N GLY A 191 -14.63 46.58 -10.43
CA GLY A 191 -14.59 45.73 -11.64
C GLY A 191 -13.31 44.98 -12.06
N SER A 192 -12.23 44.96 -11.26
CA SER A 192 -10.95 44.39 -11.70
C SER A 192 -10.91 42.86 -11.59
N ALA A 193 -11.54 42.28 -10.57
CA ALA A 193 -11.65 40.83 -10.40
C ALA A 193 -12.56 40.16 -11.47
N ARG A 194 -13.63 40.85 -11.90
CA ARG A 194 -14.56 40.38 -12.95
C ARG A 194 -13.94 40.32 -14.35
N LYS A 195 -12.82 41.02 -14.58
CA LYS A 195 -12.20 41.13 -15.92
C LYS A 195 -11.12 40.07 -16.20
N LEU A 196 -10.61 39.37 -15.18
CA LEU A 196 -9.39 38.55 -15.31
C LEU A 196 -9.60 37.03 -15.24
N LEU A 197 -10.77 36.55 -14.83
CA LEU A 197 -11.09 35.13 -14.83
C LEU A 197 -12.22 34.86 -15.84
N PRO A 198 -12.01 33.99 -16.86
CA PRO A 198 -13.13 33.42 -17.59
C PRO A 198 -13.99 32.67 -16.57
N GLU A 199 -15.20 33.15 -16.34
CA GLU A 199 -16.03 32.72 -15.24
C GLU A 199 -16.58 31.30 -15.46
N ASP A 200 -15.97 30.32 -14.81
CA ASP A 200 -16.67 29.09 -14.43
C ASP A 200 -17.24 29.28 -13.02
N GLU A 201 -18.54 29.05 -12.88
CA GLU A 201 -19.33 29.23 -11.65
C GLU A 201 -18.73 28.48 -10.44
N LYS A 202 -18.06 27.36 -10.69
CA LYS A 202 -17.34 26.57 -9.67
C LYS A 202 -16.18 27.33 -9.04
N VAL A 203 -15.50 28.19 -9.80
CA VAL A 203 -14.37 28.99 -9.28
C VAL A 203 -14.89 30.11 -8.38
N ARG A 204 -16.05 30.70 -8.70
CA ARG A 204 -16.73 31.68 -7.81
C ARG A 204 -17.13 31.08 -6.47
N LEU A 205 -17.62 29.85 -6.47
CA LEU A 205 -18.02 29.13 -5.25
C LEU A 205 -16.83 28.70 -4.39
N ALA A 206 -15.65 28.47 -4.99
CA ALA A 206 -14.43 28.12 -4.27
C ALA A 206 -13.79 29.32 -3.56
N VAL A 207 -13.96 30.53 -4.09
CA VAL A 207 -13.34 31.76 -3.55
C VAL A 207 -14.21 32.43 -2.47
N CYS A 208 -15.55 32.31 -2.56
CA CYS A 208 -16.48 32.88 -1.57
C CYS A 208 -17.56 31.85 -1.18
N PRO A 209 -17.37 31.07 -0.10
CA PRO A 209 -18.32 30.02 0.30
C PRO A 209 -19.70 30.58 0.72
N ASP A 210 -19.80 31.85 1.13
CA ASP A 210 -21.05 32.48 1.59
C ASP A 210 -21.95 33.00 0.46
N ILE A 211 -21.44 33.17 -0.76
CA ILE A 211 -22.24 33.60 -1.93
C ILE A 211 -23.37 32.61 -2.25
N ARG A 212 -23.21 31.34 -1.86
CA ARG A 212 -24.21 30.28 -2.08
C ARG A 212 -25.53 30.54 -1.35
N LYS A 213 -25.48 31.20 -0.18
CA LYS A 213 -26.67 31.56 0.61
C LYS A 213 -27.40 32.75 -0.01
N THR A 214 -26.67 33.73 -0.51
CA THR A 214 -27.21 34.94 -1.13
C THR A 214 -27.82 34.65 -2.51
N LEU A 215 -27.19 33.81 -3.32
CA LEU A 215 -27.75 33.36 -4.61
C LEU A 215 -29.06 32.59 -4.41
N GLY A 216 -29.10 31.66 -3.44
CA GLY A 216 -30.32 30.92 -3.11
C GLY A 216 -31.46 31.79 -2.58
N PHE A 217 -31.16 32.95 -1.98
CA PHE A 217 -32.16 33.94 -1.58
C PHE A 217 -32.74 34.67 -2.79
N PHE A 218 -31.90 35.16 -3.71
CA PHE A 218 -32.36 35.88 -4.90
C PHE A 218 -33.03 34.97 -5.95
N GLU A 219 -32.59 33.72 -6.12
CA GLU A 219 -33.25 32.75 -7.01
C GLU A 219 -34.67 32.37 -6.54
N ARG A 220 -34.93 32.42 -5.23
CA ARG A 220 -36.27 32.17 -4.66
C ARG A 220 -37.21 33.36 -4.87
N LEU A 221 -36.68 34.58 -4.94
CA LEU A 221 -37.44 35.79 -5.26
C LEU A 221 -37.85 35.86 -6.74
N GLY A 222 -37.12 35.23 -7.65
CA GLY A 222 -37.43 35.19 -9.08
C GLY A 222 -38.44 34.12 -9.53
N ARG A 223 -39.01 33.35 -8.59
CA ARG A 223 -40.01 32.28 -8.86
C ARG A 223 -41.43 32.60 -8.37
N SER A 224 -41.71 33.86 -8.05
CA SER A 224 -43.08 34.37 -7.82
C SER A 224 -43.64 35.00 -9.08
#